data_AF-A0A1V6MK94-F1
#
_entry.id   AF-A0A1V6MK94-F1
#
_cell.length_a   1.000
_cell.length_b   1.000
_cell.length_c   1.000
_cell.angle_alpha   90.00
_cell.angle_beta   90.00
_cell.angle_gamma   90.00
#
_symmetry.space_group_name_H-M   'P 1'
#
loop_
_entity.id
_entity.type
_entity.pdbx_description
1 polymer ?
#
loop_
_entity_poly.entity_id
_entity_poly.type
_entity_poly.pdbx_seq_one_letter_code
_entity_poly.pdbx_strand_id
1 'polypeptide(L)'
;MKTATNIPRSATAPTGRPHPLLTAAAVAETAREHTDRPLTAAERGNDWMFRWGCTPDCINDHEGPGAEWHTAGRVATALRDLDSSSSPDENARVPWLAAQVVISSDKPQAYGRQTRVWLDYGTTTGELSPAEARQALEAMRGFVADLESVVVRAEESAADDFDGDPEIARLDSEATNRRIRAITEARA
;
A
#
# COMPACT_ATOMS: atom_id res chain seq x y z
N MET A 1 -43.81 3.47 -14.71
CA MET A 1 -44.23 2.07 -14.53
C MET A 1 -43.54 1.53 -13.29
N LYS A 2 -44.33 1.22 -12.26
CA LYS A 2 -43.89 0.67 -10.97
C LYS A 2 -43.88 -0.86 -11.10
N THR A 3 -42.77 -1.51 -10.77
CA THR A 3 -42.70 -2.98 -10.73
C THR A 3 -42.61 -3.43 -9.28
N ALA A 4 -43.48 -4.38 -8.96
CA ALA A 4 -43.99 -4.69 -7.63
C ALA A 4 -42.97 -5.35 -6.70
N THR A 5 -43.01 -4.88 -5.45
CA THR A 5 -42.46 -5.50 -4.25
C THR A 5 -43.09 -6.88 -4.05
N ASN A 6 -42.30 -7.94 -4.12
CA ASN A 6 -42.73 -9.28 -3.70
C ASN A 6 -42.58 -9.39 -2.18
N ILE A 7 -43.64 -9.00 -1.47
CA ILE A 7 -43.78 -9.25 -0.03
C ILE A 7 -44.22 -10.71 0.13
N PRO A 8 -43.52 -11.55 0.91
CA PRO A 8 -44.05 -12.86 1.28
C PRO A 8 -45.35 -12.64 2.06
N ARG A 9 -46.45 -13.17 1.53
CA ARG A 9 -47.76 -13.17 2.18
C ARG A 9 -47.64 -13.89 3.52
N SER A 10 -48.01 -13.15 4.57
CA SER A 10 -48.24 -13.59 5.95
C SER A 10 -48.84 -14.99 6.03
N ALA A 11 -48.10 -15.95 6.59
CA ALA A 11 -48.65 -17.20 7.09
C ALA A 11 -49.18 -16.98 8.51
N THR A 12 -50.40 -16.46 8.61
CA THR A 12 -51.14 -16.35 9.87
C THR A 12 -51.57 -17.74 10.36
N ALA A 13 -51.29 -18.06 11.62
CA ALA A 13 -51.93 -19.18 12.31
C ALA A 13 -53.46 -18.95 12.37
N PRO A 14 -54.30 -20.01 12.46
CA PRO A 14 -55.76 -19.92 12.37
C PRO A 14 -56.46 -19.24 13.56
N THR A 15 -55.72 -18.56 14.44
CA THR A 15 -56.22 -17.92 15.67
C THR A 15 -56.05 -16.39 15.68
N GLY A 16 -55.53 -15.77 14.62
CA GLY A 16 -55.43 -14.30 14.51
C GLY A 16 -54.47 -13.64 15.50
N ARG A 17 -53.58 -14.39 16.14
CA ARG A 17 -52.48 -13.86 16.97
C ARG A 17 -51.13 -14.19 16.35
N PRO A 18 -50.12 -13.29 16.44
CA PRO A 18 -48.78 -13.55 15.94
C PRO A 18 -48.14 -14.73 16.69
N HIS A 19 -47.46 -15.60 15.95
CA HIS A 19 -46.77 -16.79 16.49
C HIS A 19 -45.57 -16.33 17.34
N PRO A 20 -45.37 -16.83 18.58
CA PRO A 20 -44.35 -16.33 19.52
C PRO A 20 -42.90 -16.67 19.13
N LEU A 21 -42.68 -17.25 17.94
CA LEU A 21 -41.34 -17.61 17.43
C LEU A 21 -40.92 -16.78 16.21
N LEU A 22 -41.69 -15.74 15.85
CA LEU A 22 -41.38 -14.83 14.73
C LEU A 22 -41.58 -13.36 15.12
N THR A 23 -41.11 -12.95 16.29
CA THR A 23 -40.86 -11.52 16.53
C THR A 23 -39.60 -11.11 15.79
N ALA A 24 -39.72 -10.17 14.86
CA ALA A 24 -38.63 -9.57 14.09
C ALA A 24 -37.49 -8.98 14.94
N ALA A 25 -37.67 -8.88 16.27
CA ALA A 25 -36.61 -8.57 17.22
C ALA A 25 -35.52 -9.65 17.29
N ALA A 26 -35.84 -10.93 17.05
CA ALA A 26 -34.86 -12.03 17.09
C ALA A 26 -34.00 -12.14 15.81
N VAL A 27 -34.31 -11.37 14.76
CA VAL A 27 -33.50 -11.33 13.51
C VAL A 27 -32.60 -10.08 13.46
N ALA A 28 -32.81 -9.11 14.36
CA ALA A 28 -31.87 -8.00 14.55
C ALA A 28 -30.70 -8.36 15.48
N GLU A 29 -30.81 -9.47 16.22
CA GLU A 29 -29.84 -9.91 17.24
C GLU A 29 -28.94 -11.06 16.75
N THR A 30 -28.91 -11.33 15.44
CA THR A 30 -28.06 -12.36 14.81
C THR A 30 -26.97 -11.80 13.88
N ALA A 31 -26.58 -10.52 14.04
CA ALA A 31 -25.45 -9.94 13.29
C ALA A 31 -24.41 -9.22 14.17
N ARG A 32 -24.43 -9.48 15.47
CA ARG A 32 -23.27 -9.29 16.35
C ARG A 32 -23.08 -10.58 17.14
N GLU A 33 -22.76 -11.64 16.41
CA GLU A 33 -21.94 -12.68 16.98
C GLU A 33 -20.67 -11.96 17.46
N HIS A 34 -20.61 -11.68 18.77
CA HIS A 34 -19.36 -11.40 19.46
C HIS A 34 -18.57 -12.70 19.36
N THR A 35 -17.98 -12.94 18.19
CA THR A 35 -16.90 -13.88 18.08
C THR A 35 -15.84 -13.33 19.03
N ASP A 36 -15.51 -14.08 20.09
CA ASP A 36 -14.39 -13.78 21.02
C ASP A 36 -13.02 -13.72 20.31
N ARG A 37 -13.00 -13.71 18.96
CA ARG A 37 -11.80 -13.50 18.16
C ARG A 37 -11.53 -11.99 18.03
N PRO A 38 -10.26 -11.58 18.18
CA PRO A 38 -9.85 -10.23 17.86
C PRO A 38 -10.19 -9.87 16.41
N LEU A 39 -10.62 -8.62 16.18
CA LEU A 39 -10.84 -8.07 14.85
C LEU A 39 -9.51 -8.02 14.09
N THR A 40 -9.51 -8.47 12.84
CA THR A 40 -8.36 -8.28 11.94
C THR A 40 -8.20 -6.81 11.55
N ALA A 41 -7.03 -6.44 11.05
CA ALA A 41 -6.76 -5.08 10.60
C ALA A 41 -7.67 -4.69 9.42
N ALA A 42 -8.02 -5.62 8.53
CA ALA A 42 -9.00 -5.40 7.47
C ALA A 42 -10.39 -5.09 8.04
N GLU A 43 -10.82 -5.79 9.09
CA GLU A 43 -12.10 -5.55 9.78
C GLU A 43 -12.11 -4.21 10.53
N ARG A 44 -10.94 -3.75 10.99
CA ARG A 44 -10.76 -2.42 11.61
C ARG A 44 -10.68 -1.28 10.57
N GLY A 45 -10.39 -1.60 9.32
CA GLY A 45 -10.47 -0.70 8.17
C GLY A 45 -9.13 -0.19 7.64
N ASN A 46 -9.17 0.45 6.46
CA ASN A 46 -7.98 0.92 5.75
C ASN A 46 -7.18 1.96 6.54
N ASP A 47 -7.85 2.83 7.31
CA ASP A 47 -7.17 3.81 8.16
C ASP A 47 -6.36 3.12 9.26
N TRP A 48 -6.86 2.01 9.83
CA TRP A 48 -6.13 1.21 10.80
C TRP A 48 -4.89 0.56 10.16
N MET A 49 -5.07 -0.12 9.03
CA MET A 49 -3.97 -0.74 8.28
C MET A 49 -2.91 0.28 7.87
N PHE A 50 -3.34 1.46 7.40
CA PHE A 50 -2.42 2.53 7.01
C PHE A 50 -1.71 3.17 8.20
N ARG A 51 -2.44 3.40 9.30
CA ARG A 51 -1.89 3.99 10.51
C ARG A 51 -0.82 3.11 11.14
N TRP A 52 -1.09 1.80 11.20
CA TRP A 52 -0.24 0.86 11.91
C TRP A 52 0.70 0.08 11.01
N GLY A 53 0.52 0.11 9.68
CA GLY A 53 1.31 -0.65 8.73
C GLY A 53 1.00 -2.16 8.75
N CYS A 54 -0.23 -2.53 9.12
CA CYS A 54 -0.61 -3.93 9.29
C CYS A 54 -0.97 -4.60 7.96
N THR A 55 -0.64 -5.88 7.83
CA THR A 55 -1.28 -6.74 6.84
C THR A 55 -2.76 -6.95 7.16
N PRO A 56 -3.63 -7.23 6.16
CA PRO A 56 -5.08 -7.39 6.36
C PRO A 56 -5.50 -8.38 7.46
N ASP A 57 -4.69 -9.41 7.70
CA ASP A 57 -4.90 -10.50 8.64
C ASP A 57 -4.35 -10.25 10.05
N CYS A 58 -3.64 -9.14 10.28
CA CYS A 58 -3.11 -8.79 11.60
C CYS A 58 -4.24 -8.64 12.62
N ILE A 59 -4.18 -9.37 13.73
CA ILE A 59 -5.18 -9.33 14.82
C ILE A 59 -4.73 -8.52 16.05
N ASN A 60 -3.49 -8.02 16.02
CA ASN A 60 -2.91 -7.35 17.18
C ASN A 60 -3.60 -6.01 17.46
N ASP A 61 -3.91 -5.78 18.73
CA ASP A 61 -4.49 -4.53 19.17
C ASP A 61 -3.38 -3.51 19.51
N HIS A 62 -3.01 -2.69 18.52
CA HIS A 62 -1.91 -1.73 18.63
C HIS A 62 -2.17 -0.54 19.55
N GLU A 63 -3.43 -0.35 19.96
CA GLU A 63 -3.85 0.69 20.92
C GLU A 63 -3.90 0.19 22.36
N GLY A 64 -3.80 -1.13 22.58
CA GLY A 64 -3.87 -1.74 23.90
C GLY A 64 -2.60 -1.57 24.74
N PRO A 65 -2.70 -1.49 26.08
CA PRO A 65 -1.55 -1.34 26.99
C PRO A 65 -0.61 -2.56 27.05
N GLY A 66 -0.88 -3.60 26.27
CA GLY A 66 -0.08 -4.83 26.19
C GLY A 66 0.28 -5.24 24.76
N ALA A 67 0.23 -4.32 23.78
CA ALA A 67 0.62 -4.69 22.43
C ALA A 67 2.11 -5.06 22.39
N GLU A 68 2.41 -6.25 21.89
CA GLU A 68 3.78 -6.70 21.67
C GLU A 68 4.47 -5.90 20.56
N TRP A 69 3.69 -5.16 19.77
CA TRP A 69 4.18 -4.35 18.68
C TRP A 69 3.38 -3.06 18.55
N HIS A 70 4.09 -1.94 18.46
CA HIS A 70 3.51 -0.60 18.29
C HIS A 70 4.23 0.16 17.19
N THR A 71 3.47 0.93 16.42
CA THR A 71 4.04 1.92 15.50
C THR A 71 3.53 3.32 15.83
N ALA A 72 4.35 4.35 15.67
CA ALA A 72 3.94 5.70 16.03
C ALA A 72 4.58 6.73 15.11
N GLY A 73 3.87 7.84 14.90
CA GLY A 73 4.39 9.01 14.21
C GLY A 73 4.74 8.75 12.75
N ARG A 74 3.84 8.14 11.98
CA ARG A 74 4.04 7.95 10.53
C ARG A 74 4.03 9.29 9.82
N VAL A 75 5.08 9.55 9.06
CA VAL A 75 5.19 10.67 8.12
C VAL A 75 5.39 10.12 6.72
N ALA A 76 4.81 10.76 5.71
CA ALA A 76 4.91 10.32 4.32
C ALA A 76 4.91 11.53 3.38
N THR A 77 5.58 11.38 2.24
CA THR A 77 5.52 12.36 1.16
C THR A 77 4.14 12.38 0.50
N ALA A 78 3.77 13.53 -0.06
CA ALA A 78 2.56 13.64 -0.87
C ALA A 78 2.69 12.92 -2.22
N LEU A 79 3.92 12.93 -2.77
CA LEU A 79 4.29 12.25 -4.00
C LEU A 79 4.19 10.73 -3.85
N ARG A 80 3.73 10.06 -4.91
CA ARG A 80 3.62 8.60 -5.00
C ARG A 80 4.88 7.99 -5.60
N ASP A 81 5.00 6.67 -5.54
CA ASP A 81 6.22 5.96 -5.95
C ASP A 81 6.68 6.35 -7.36
N LEU A 82 8.00 6.42 -7.53
CA LEU A 82 8.69 6.86 -8.75
C LEU A 82 9.37 5.69 -9.49
N ASP A 83 9.16 4.45 -9.06
CA ASP A 83 9.72 3.28 -9.73
C ASP A 83 9.22 3.18 -11.18
N SER A 84 10.13 3.37 -12.14
CA SER A 84 9.86 3.27 -13.57
C SER A 84 9.54 1.85 -14.04
N SER A 85 9.84 0.86 -13.20
CA SER A 85 9.64 -0.57 -13.50
C SER A 85 8.23 -1.03 -13.11
N SER A 86 7.58 -0.30 -12.20
CA SER A 86 6.25 -0.59 -11.69
C SER A 86 5.18 0.11 -12.53
N SER A 87 3.96 -0.43 -12.56
CA SER A 87 2.85 0.18 -13.30
C SER A 87 2.37 1.47 -12.61
N PRO A 88 1.74 2.41 -13.35
CA PRO A 88 1.18 3.63 -12.75
C PRO A 88 0.18 3.36 -11.62
N ASP A 89 -0.63 2.30 -11.75
CA ASP A 89 -1.62 1.89 -10.74
C ASP A 89 -0.99 1.32 -9.47
N GLU A 90 0.17 0.66 -9.60
CA GLU A 90 0.96 0.20 -8.44
C GLU A 90 1.60 1.40 -7.75
N ASN A 91 2.25 2.27 -8.51
CA ASN A 91 2.92 3.45 -7.99
C ASN A 91 1.95 4.37 -7.23
N ALA A 92 0.74 4.57 -7.75
CA ALA A 92 -0.27 5.43 -7.15
C ALA A 92 -0.68 5.02 -5.72
N ARG A 93 -0.44 3.77 -5.31
CA ARG A 93 -0.87 3.25 -4.00
C ARG A 93 0.15 3.48 -2.89
N VAL A 94 1.41 3.73 -3.25
CA VAL A 94 2.52 3.76 -2.29
C VAL A 94 3.13 5.17 -2.27
N PRO A 95 3.39 5.77 -1.08
CA PRO A 95 4.15 7.01 -1.01
C PRO A 95 5.56 6.81 -1.56
N TRP A 96 6.15 7.86 -2.13
CA TRP A 96 7.55 7.79 -2.56
C TRP A 96 8.50 7.56 -1.37
N LEU A 97 8.29 8.29 -0.27
CA LEU A 97 9.03 8.11 0.98
C LEU A 97 8.06 8.13 2.15
N ALA A 98 8.27 7.27 3.13
CA ALA A 98 7.60 7.35 4.42
C ALA A 98 8.52 6.89 5.55
N ALA A 99 8.26 7.33 6.77
CA ALA A 99 8.99 6.87 7.93
C ALA A 99 8.08 6.77 9.15
N GLN A 100 8.36 5.82 10.03
CA GLN A 100 7.63 5.64 11.28
C GLN A 100 8.50 5.01 12.36
N VAL A 101 8.16 5.28 13.63
CA VAL A 101 8.77 4.59 14.77
C VAL A 101 8.09 3.24 14.91
N VAL A 102 8.89 2.20 15.15
CA VAL A 102 8.42 0.85 15.44
C VAL A 102 9.01 0.38 16.76
N ILE A 103 8.17 -0.13 17.64
CA ILE A 103 8.56 -0.67 18.94
C ILE A 103 8.12 -2.13 18.98
N SER A 104 9.09 -3.03 19.18
CA SER A 104 8.84 -4.44 19.45
C SER A 104 9.10 -4.71 20.93
N SER A 105 8.13 -5.34 21.58
CA SER A 105 8.13 -5.77 22.97
C SER A 105 7.49 -7.15 23.12
N ASP A 106 7.65 -8.04 22.15
CA ASP A 106 7.34 -9.46 22.33
C ASP A 106 8.22 -10.01 23.46
N LYS A 107 7.58 -10.55 24.50
CA LYS A 107 8.21 -11.14 25.71
C LYS A 107 9.46 -10.35 26.13
N PRO A 108 9.31 -9.10 26.60
CA PRO A 108 10.43 -8.18 26.77
C PRO A 108 11.44 -8.67 27.82
N GLN A 109 11.02 -9.57 28.73
CA GLN A 109 11.92 -10.21 29.68
C GLN A 109 12.88 -11.22 29.01
N ALA A 110 12.48 -11.81 27.88
CA ALA A 110 13.29 -12.78 27.14
C ALA A 110 14.08 -12.13 25.99
N TYR A 111 13.45 -11.22 25.23
CA TYR A 111 14.03 -10.65 24.00
C TYR A 111 14.39 -9.16 24.10
N GLY A 112 14.10 -8.53 25.23
CA GLY A 112 14.23 -7.08 25.40
C GLY A 112 13.14 -6.31 24.67
N ARG A 113 13.12 -4.99 24.89
CA ARG A 113 12.28 -4.05 24.14
C ARG A 113 13.14 -3.33 23.12
N GLN A 114 12.78 -3.43 21.84
CA GLN A 114 13.51 -2.81 20.74
C GLN A 114 12.72 -1.62 20.19
N THR A 115 13.42 -0.54 19.87
CA THR A 115 12.86 0.61 19.16
C THR A 115 13.65 0.81 17.89
N ARG A 116 12.93 0.91 16.78
CA ARG A 116 13.43 0.99 15.42
C ARG A 116 12.73 2.12 14.68
N VAL A 117 13.31 2.52 13.57
CA VAL A 117 12.69 3.40 12.59
C VAL A 117 12.56 2.60 11.31
N TRP A 118 11.35 2.50 10.79
CA TRP A 118 11.14 2.03 9.43
C TRP A 118 11.20 3.22 8.50
N LEU A 119 11.99 3.10 7.44
CA LEU A 119 12.10 4.05 6.34
C LEU A 119 11.65 3.34 5.06
N ASP A 120 10.47 3.70 4.59
CA ASP A 120 9.91 3.22 3.34
C ASP A 120 10.42 4.09 2.18
N TYR A 121 10.83 3.44 1.09
CA TYR A 121 11.16 4.07 -0.19
C TYR A 121 10.51 3.25 -1.31
N GLY A 122 9.42 3.80 -1.84
CA GLY A 122 8.49 3.04 -2.68
C GLY A 122 8.00 1.78 -1.97
N THR A 123 8.11 0.64 -2.63
CA THR A 123 7.69 -0.68 -2.11
C THR A 123 8.67 -1.35 -1.14
N THR A 124 9.82 -0.72 -0.85
CA THR A 124 10.85 -1.30 0.01
C THR A 124 10.90 -0.59 1.36
N THR A 125 11.17 -1.34 2.43
CA THR A 125 11.31 -0.81 3.79
C THR A 125 12.68 -1.16 4.37
N GLY A 126 13.42 -0.15 4.81
CA GLY A 126 14.61 -0.31 5.64
C GLY A 126 14.29 -0.23 7.12
N GLU A 127 14.81 -1.16 7.92
CA GLU A 127 14.70 -1.14 9.38
C GLU A 127 16.00 -0.64 10.01
N LEU A 128 15.92 0.47 10.74
CA LEU A 128 17.06 1.17 11.30
C LEU A 128 16.96 1.26 12.82
N SER A 129 18.08 1.19 13.52
CA SER A 129 18.16 1.71 14.89
C SER A 129 18.02 3.24 14.91
N PRO A 130 17.70 3.88 16.05
CA PRO A 130 17.63 5.34 16.14
C PRO A 130 18.94 6.05 15.77
N ALA A 131 20.09 5.41 16.00
CA ALA A 131 21.39 5.96 15.62
C ALA A 131 21.60 5.91 14.10
N GLU A 132 21.30 4.78 13.46
CA GLU A 132 21.37 4.62 12.00
C GLU A 132 20.37 5.55 11.31
N ALA A 133 19.15 5.70 11.84
CA ALA A 133 18.16 6.62 11.32
C ALA A 133 18.66 8.08 11.34
N ARG A 134 19.43 8.48 12.36
CA ARG A 134 20.06 9.80 12.40
C ARG A 134 21.16 9.96 11.36
N GLN A 135 21.97 8.93 11.15
CA GLN A 135 23.00 8.94 10.09
C GLN A 135 22.35 9.02 8.70
N ALA A 136 21.29 8.24 8.46
CA ALA A 136 20.53 8.29 7.22
C ALA A 136 19.90 9.68 6.98
N LEU A 137 19.32 10.29 8.01
CA LEU A 137 18.76 11.64 7.90
C LEU A 137 19.82 12.69 7.52
N GLU A 138 21.02 12.60 8.09
CA GLU A 138 22.12 13.51 7.74
C GLU A 138 22.59 13.29 6.30
N ALA A 139 22.72 12.03 5.88
CA ALA A 139 23.06 11.68 4.50
C ALA A 139 22.00 12.21 3.50
N MET A 140 20.70 12.07 3.83
CA MET A 140 19.61 12.60 3.00
C MET A 140 19.69 14.13 2.88
N ARG A 141 20.00 14.85 3.97
CA ARG A 141 20.15 16.31 3.92
C ARG A 141 21.31 16.73 3.03
N GLY A 142 22.45 16.03 3.11
CA GLY A 142 23.58 16.28 2.22
C GLY A 142 23.22 16.00 0.75
N PHE A 143 22.55 14.88 0.50
CA PHE A 143 22.14 14.47 -0.84
C PHE A 143 21.18 15.46 -1.53
N VAL A 144 20.32 16.17 -0.78
CA VAL A 144 19.40 17.15 -1.38
C VAL A 144 20.15 18.22 -2.18
N ALA A 145 21.30 18.69 -1.68
CA ALA A 145 22.11 19.67 -2.41
C ALA A 145 22.72 19.09 -3.69
N ASP A 146 23.20 17.84 -3.64
CA ASP A 146 23.73 17.15 -4.81
C ASP A 146 22.64 16.89 -5.84
N LEU A 147 21.43 16.51 -5.40
CA LEU A 147 20.28 16.30 -6.26
C LEU A 147 19.85 17.60 -6.96
N GLU A 148 19.85 18.72 -6.26
CA GLU A 148 19.55 20.03 -6.85
C GLU A 148 20.52 20.36 -8.01
N SER A 149 21.82 20.10 -7.82
CA SER A 149 22.83 20.26 -8.88
C SER A 149 22.56 19.35 -10.09
N VAL A 150 22.16 18.10 -9.86
CA VAL A 150 21.79 17.17 -10.94
C VAL A 150 20.54 17.67 -11.69
N VAL A 151 19.54 18.19 -10.97
CA VAL A 151 18.32 18.74 -11.58
C VAL A 151 18.66 19.93 -12.48
N VAL A 152 19.45 20.90 -11.99
CA VAL A 152 19.89 22.05 -12.79
C VAL A 152 20.59 21.58 -14.07
N ARG A 153 21.52 20.63 -13.95
CA ARG A 153 22.22 20.09 -15.11
C ARG A 153 21.28 19.35 -16.08
N ALA A 154 20.28 18.65 -15.55
CA ALA A 154 19.29 17.97 -16.38
C ALA A 154 18.42 19.00 -17.13
N GLU A 155 18.01 20.09 -16.49
CA GLU A 155 17.28 21.20 -17.13
C GLU A 155 18.11 21.89 -18.22
N GLU A 156 19.40 22.14 -17.97
CA GLU A 156 20.33 22.68 -18.97
C GLU A 156 20.47 21.75 -20.17
N SER A 157 20.58 20.44 -19.93
CA SER A 157 20.73 19.45 -21.00
C SER A 157 19.44 19.29 -21.80
N ALA A 158 18.29 19.31 -21.13
CA ALA A 158 16.98 19.16 -21.74
C ALA A 158 16.57 20.34 -22.62
N ALA A 159 17.24 21.49 -22.49
CA ALA A 159 17.00 22.66 -23.35
C ALA A 159 17.32 22.38 -24.83
N ASP A 160 18.25 21.47 -25.09
CA ASP A 160 18.66 21.05 -26.44
C ASP A 160 17.99 19.73 -26.87
N ASP A 161 17.09 19.17 -26.06
CA ASP A 161 16.37 17.95 -26.43
C ASP A 161 15.39 18.23 -27.58
N PHE A 162 15.33 17.32 -28.54
CA PHE A 162 14.39 17.37 -29.65
C PHE A 162 13.86 15.96 -29.95
N ASP A 163 12.63 15.91 -30.45
CA ASP A 163 12.05 14.66 -30.93
C ASP A 163 12.83 14.16 -32.16
N GLY A 164 13.19 12.88 -32.17
CA GLY A 164 13.82 12.26 -33.33
C GLY A 164 12.90 12.27 -34.55
N ASP A 165 13.47 12.32 -35.76
CA ASP A 165 12.71 12.28 -37.01
C ASP A 165 12.07 10.88 -37.20
N PRO A 166 10.72 10.77 -37.22
CA PRO A 166 10.04 9.49 -37.35
C PRO A 166 10.36 8.74 -38.65
N GLU A 167 10.65 9.46 -39.74
CA GLU A 167 10.98 8.85 -41.02
C GLU A 167 12.40 8.27 -41.00
N ILE A 168 13.35 8.97 -40.37
CA ILE A 168 14.70 8.44 -40.14
C ILE A 168 14.63 7.19 -39.25
N ALA A 169 13.84 7.23 -38.17
CA ALA A 169 13.66 6.08 -37.28
C ALA A 169 13.06 4.86 -38.01
N ARG A 170 12.09 5.09 -38.91
CA ARG A 170 11.51 4.03 -39.77
C ARG A 170 12.56 3.43 -40.71
N LEU A 171 13.32 4.27 -41.40
CA LEU A 171 14.36 3.84 -42.35
C LEU A 171 15.47 3.04 -41.66
N ASP A 172 15.91 3.46 -40.47
CA ASP A 172 16.90 2.74 -39.68
C ASP A 172 16.37 1.38 -39.22
N SER A 173 15.13 1.34 -38.72
CA SER A 173 14.47 0.10 -38.33
C SER A 173 14.39 -0.90 -39.48
N GLU A 174 14.04 -0.45 -40.69
CA GLU A 174 14.03 -1.29 -41.89
C GLU A 174 15.43 -1.77 -42.31
N ALA A 175 16.45 -0.93 -42.19
CA ALA A 175 17.84 -1.32 -42.45
C ALA A 175 18.33 -2.38 -41.44
N THR A 176 18.05 -2.17 -40.15
CA THR A 176 18.36 -3.11 -39.08
C THR A 176 17.67 -4.46 -39.30
N ASN A 177 16.39 -4.46 -39.66
CA ASN A 177 15.64 -5.68 -39.98
C ASN A 177 16.24 -6.44 -41.17
N ARG A 178 16.63 -5.74 -42.24
CA ARG A 178 17.32 -6.36 -43.39
C ARG A 178 18.64 -6.99 -42.98
N ARG A 179 19.44 -6.31 -42.15
CA ARG A 179 20.72 -6.84 -41.64
C ARG A 179 20.52 -8.09 -40.79
N ILE A 180 19.58 -8.06 -39.85
CA ILE A 180 19.25 -9.21 -39.00
C ILE A 180 18.84 -10.40 -39.87
N ARG A 181 17.94 -10.17 -40.84
CA ARG A 181 17.49 -11.21 -41.76
C ARG A 181 18.64 -11.84 -42.54
N ALA A 182 19.51 -11.03 -43.14
CA ALA A 182 20.66 -11.52 -43.89
C ALA A 182 21.62 -12.36 -43.02
N ILE A 183 21.84 -11.97 -41.76
CA ILE A 183 22.68 -12.73 -40.81
C ILE A 183 22.02 -14.05 -40.42
N THR A 184 20.72 -14.03 -40.14
CA THR A 184 19.97 -15.24 -39.76
C THR A 184 19.91 -16.23 -40.93
N GLU A 185 19.65 -15.75 -42.15
CA GLU A 185 19.63 -16.56 -43.37
C GLU A 185 21.01 -17.14 -43.72
N ALA A 186 22.11 -16.42 -43.46
CA ALA A 186 23.46 -16.92 -43.69
C ALA A 186 23.94 -17.96 -42.64
N ARG A 187 23.20 -18.11 -41.53
CA ARG A 187 23.48 -19.08 -40.46
C ARG A 187 22.60 -20.33 -40.50
N ALA A 188 21.56 -20.31 -41.34
CA ALA A 188 20.67 -21.45 -41.61
C ALA A 188 21.27 -22.32 -42.73
#